data_AF-A0A521S4Q2-F1
#
_entry.id   AF-A0A521S4Q2-F1
#
_cell.length_a   1.000
_cell.length_b   1.000
_cell.length_c   1.000
_cell.angle_alpha   90.00
_cell.angle_beta   90.00
_cell.angle_gamma   90.00
#
_symmetry.space_group_name_H-M   'P 1'
#
loop_
_entity.id
_entity.type
_entity.pdbx_description
1 polymer ?
#
loop_
_entity_poly.entity_id
_entity_poly.type
_entity_poly.pdbx_seq_one_letter_code
_entity_poly.pdbx_strand_id
1 'polypeptide(L)'
;MTLGLLVAFVVATCGSPAGTQFRTELPNAGYDPLPLVLYDETGLVIGIEPAEPNPDAGLNAVVEADPGDPDAFIVSWFGGLCDEVAELFLRPSESTLFLHLEVPQGTNCPAMAVRRALRIRTSSPIPEESIVVTGGG
;
A
#
# COMPACT_ATOMS: atom_id res chain seq x y z
N MET A 1 -26.93 44.18 -30.41
CA MET A 1 -27.14 42.85 -29.80
C MET A 1 -25.87 42.06 -29.99
N THR A 2 -25.03 42.01 -28.95
CA THR A 2 -23.70 41.38 -29.03
C THR A 2 -23.82 39.96 -28.48
N LEU A 3 -23.67 38.98 -29.37
CA LEU A 3 -23.77 37.56 -29.06
C LEU A 3 -22.46 37.11 -28.40
N GLY A 4 -22.48 36.88 -27.08
CA GLY A 4 -21.34 36.37 -26.32
C GLY A 4 -21.20 34.87 -26.48
N LEU A 5 -20.12 34.43 -27.11
CA LEU A 5 -19.77 33.02 -27.28
C LEU A 5 -19.19 32.48 -25.97
N LEU A 6 -19.94 31.64 -25.27
CA LEU A 6 -19.49 30.90 -24.07
C LEU A 6 -18.62 29.73 -24.52
N VAL A 7 -17.31 29.84 -24.27
CA VAL A 7 -16.36 28.73 -24.43
C VAL A 7 -16.40 27.88 -23.16
N ALA A 8 -17.01 26.71 -23.25
CA ALA A 8 -16.99 25.72 -22.17
C ALA A 8 -15.65 24.98 -22.18
N PHE A 9 -14.78 25.26 -21.21
CA PHE A 9 -13.59 24.46 -20.93
C PHE A 9 -14.02 23.16 -20.25
N VAL A 10 -14.03 22.06 -20.99
CA VAL A 10 -14.14 20.71 -20.43
C VAL A 10 -12.77 20.33 -19.88
N VAL A 11 -12.58 20.50 -18.57
CA VAL A 11 -11.40 19.96 -17.89
C VAL A 11 -11.61 18.45 -17.77
N ALA A 12 -10.99 17.69 -18.67
CA ALA A 12 -10.89 16.25 -18.53
C ALA A 12 -9.97 15.95 -17.33
N THR A 13 -10.55 15.74 -16.15
CA THR A 13 -9.80 15.26 -15.00
C THR A 13 -9.47 13.79 -15.26
N CYS A 14 -8.24 13.50 -15.69
CA CYS A 14 -7.69 12.15 -15.56
C CYS A 14 -7.76 11.80 -14.07
N GLY A 15 -8.63 10.85 -13.73
CA GLY A 15 -8.87 10.44 -12.35
C GLY A 15 -7.65 9.71 -11.82
N SER A 16 -6.76 10.44 -11.15
CA SER A 16 -5.79 9.83 -10.23
C SER A 16 -6.56 9.12 -9.12
N PRO A 17 -6.06 7.99 -8.59
CA PRO A 17 -6.62 7.41 -7.37
C PRO A 17 -6.70 8.49 -6.29
N ALA A 18 -7.83 8.53 -5.58
CA ALA A 18 -8.03 9.49 -4.50
C ALA A 18 -7.01 9.25 -3.38
N GLY A 19 -6.68 10.30 -2.63
CA GLY A 19 -5.83 10.19 -1.44
C GLY A 19 -4.39 10.71 -1.58
N THR A 20 -3.63 10.54 -0.50
CA THR A 20 -2.22 10.94 -0.40
C THR A 20 -1.32 9.74 -0.74
N GLN A 21 -0.25 9.97 -1.50
CA GLN A 21 0.69 8.90 -1.86
C GLN A 21 1.93 8.90 -0.97
N PHE A 22 2.30 7.72 -0.51
CA PHE A 22 3.57 7.45 0.16
C PHE A 22 4.37 6.45 -0.67
N ARG A 23 5.67 6.67 -0.81
CA ARG A 23 6.54 5.84 -1.66
C ARG A 23 7.75 5.37 -0.88
N THR A 24 8.16 4.13 -1.10
CA THR A 24 9.40 3.57 -0.56
C THR A 24 9.90 2.43 -1.47
N GLU A 25 11.04 1.84 -1.13
CA GLU A 25 11.60 0.69 -1.81
C GLU A 25 11.88 -0.42 -0.79
N LEU A 26 11.38 -1.62 -1.05
CA LEU A 26 11.62 -2.77 -0.20
C LEU A 26 12.92 -3.48 -0.62
N PRO A 27 13.82 -3.79 0.33
CA PRO A 27 15.02 -4.57 0.02
C PRO A 27 14.66 -5.92 -0.63
N ASN A 28 15.40 -6.27 -1.68
CA ASN A 28 15.22 -7.52 -2.41
C ASN A 28 16.58 -8.24 -2.50
N ALA A 29 16.74 -9.36 -1.79
CA ALA A 29 18.05 -9.96 -1.57
C ALA A 29 18.71 -10.44 -2.89
N GLY A 30 19.67 -9.67 -3.41
CA GLY A 30 20.38 -9.97 -4.65
C GLY A 30 19.66 -9.54 -5.94
N TYR A 31 18.59 -8.75 -5.81
CA TYR A 31 17.79 -8.22 -6.92
C TYR A 31 17.56 -6.72 -6.72
N ASP A 32 16.98 -6.06 -7.73
CA ASP A 32 16.59 -4.67 -7.59
C ASP A 32 15.53 -4.52 -6.47
N PRO A 33 15.65 -3.47 -5.62
CA PRO A 33 14.63 -3.16 -4.63
C PRO A 33 13.25 -3.06 -5.27
N LEU A 34 12.23 -3.57 -4.58
CA LEU A 34 10.86 -3.49 -5.07
C LEU A 34 10.31 -2.09 -4.79
N PRO A 35 9.93 -1.30 -5.81
CA PRO A 35 9.19 -0.07 -5.61
C PRO A 35 7.83 -0.34 -4.95
N LEU A 36 7.48 0.45 -3.94
CA LEU A 36 6.20 0.35 -3.26
C LEU A 36 5.50 1.71 -3.20
N VAL A 37 4.19 1.70 -3.46
CA VAL A 37 3.33 2.87 -3.33
C VAL A 37 2.15 2.54 -2.41
N LEU A 38 1.93 3.36 -1.39
CA LEU A 38 0.71 3.36 -0.59
C LEU A 38 -0.16 4.56 -0.98
N TYR A 39 -1.40 4.28 -1.36
CA TYR A 39 -2.46 5.26 -1.61
C TYR A 39 -3.35 5.34 -0.35
N ASP A 40 -3.27 6.45 0.37
CA ASP A 40 -4.02 6.69 1.61
C ASP A 40 -5.25 7.58 1.35
N GLU A 41 -6.44 6.97 1.39
CA GLU A 41 -7.73 7.66 1.32
C GLU A 41 -8.30 8.00 2.71
N THR A 42 -7.64 7.58 3.80
CA THR A 42 -8.10 7.86 5.18
C THR A 42 -7.54 9.18 5.70
N GLY A 43 -6.39 9.63 5.18
CA GLY A 43 -5.65 10.80 5.68
C GLY A 43 -5.02 10.57 7.06
N LEU A 44 -4.85 9.30 7.45
CA LEU A 44 -4.29 8.92 8.75
C LEU A 44 -2.80 8.65 8.67
N VAL A 45 -2.29 8.30 7.49
CA VAL A 45 -0.90 7.91 7.29
C VAL A 45 0.00 9.15 7.34
N ILE A 46 1.11 9.04 8.06
CA ILE A 46 2.12 10.10 8.16
C ILE A 46 3.47 9.67 7.56
N GLY A 47 3.66 8.38 7.28
CA GLY A 47 4.84 7.88 6.60
C GLY A 47 4.86 6.36 6.47
N ILE A 48 5.70 5.88 5.56
CA ILE A 48 5.96 4.44 5.37
C ILE A 48 7.45 4.19 5.30
N GLU A 49 7.88 2.99 5.71
CA GLU A 49 9.26 2.53 5.57
C GLU A 49 9.33 1.01 5.53
N PRO A 50 10.40 0.41 4.97
CA PRO A 50 10.58 -1.03 4.98
C PRO A 50 10.62 -1.56 6.42
N ALA A 51 10.00 -2.70 6.65
CA ALA A 51 10.04 -3.42 7.92
C ALA A 51 10.78 -4.75 7.76
N GLU A 52 11.27 -5.28 8.87
CA GLU A 52 11.64 -6.69 8.93
C GLU A 52 10.36 -7.54 8.94
N PRO A 53 10.24 -8.53 8.05
CA PRO A 53 9.04 -9.32 7.98
C PRO A 53 8.95 -10.33 9.13
N ASN A 54 7.76 -10.50 9.69
CA ASN A 54 7.54 -11.46 10.77
C ASN A 54 7.81 -12.90 10.25
N PRO A 55 8.78 -13.64 10.83
CA PRO A 55 9.10 -14.99 10.39
C PRO A 55 7.92 -15.97 10.58
N ASP A 56 7.07 -15.72 11.58
CA ASP A 56 5.96 -16.59 11.99
C ASP A 56 4.66 -16.30 11.24
N ALA A 57 4.59 -15.22 10.44
CA ALA A 57 3.41 -14.91 9.65
C ALA A 57 3.11 -16.03 8.63
N GLY A 58 1.83 -16.37 8.45
CA GLY A 58 1.39 -17.38 7.48
C GLY A 58 1.64 -16.97 6.02
N LEU A 59 1.12 -17.77 5.08
CA LEU A 59 1.20 -17.48 3.64
C LEU A 59 0.35 -16.29 3.19
N ASN A 60 -0.67 -15.92 3.97
CA ASN A 60 -1.54 -14.80 3.68
C ASN A 60 -0.90 -13.49 4.14
N ALA A 61 -1.35 -12.37 3.57
CA ALA A 61 -0.98 -11.07 4.11
C ALA A 61 -1.56 -10.89 5.53
N VAL A 62 -0.75 -10.30 6.42
CA VAL A 62 -1.10 -10.10 7.83
C VAL A 62 -0.78 -8.65 8.22
N VAL A 63 -1.60 -8.07 9.08
CA VAL A 63 -1.33 -6.80 9.76
C VAL A 63 -1.07 -7.09 11.22
N GLU A 64 -0.04 -6.46 11.77
CA GLU A 64 0.38 -6.60 13.16
C GLU A 64 0.73 -5.23 13.71
N ALA A 65 0.44 -4.97 14.97
CA ALA A 65 0.89 -3.77 15.66
C ALA A 65 2.42 -3.72 15.73
N ASP A 66 3.01 -2.54 15.58
CA ASP A 66 4.44 -2.37 15.80
C ASP A 66 4.73 -2.36 17.32
N PRO A 67 5.53 -3.30 17.85
CA PRO A 67 5.83 -3.36 19.28
C PRO A 67 6.66 -2.16 19.79
N GLY A 68 7.35 -1.45 18.90
CA GLY A 68 8.17 -0.29 19.21
C GLY A 68 7.46 1.06 19.09
N ASP A 69 6.27 1.09 18.48
CA ASP A 69 5.56 2.33 18.17
C ASP A 69 4.04 2.12 18.09
N PRO A 70 3.26 2.61 19.08
CA PRO A 70 1.81 2.41 19.11
C PRO A 70 1.07 3.13 17.98
N ASP A 71 1.72 4.09 17.31
CA ASP A 71 1.17 4.82 16.18
C ASP A 71 1.56 4.17 14.83
N ALA A 72 2.07 2.94 14.85
CA ALA A 72 2.45 2.21 13.65
C ALA A 72 1.93 0.76 13.63
N PHE A 73 1.75 0.24 12.43
CA PHE A 73 1.49 -1.17 12.18
C PHE A 73 2.35 -1.67 11.02
N ILE A 74 2.59 -2.98 10.99
CA ILE A 74 3.38 -3.67 9.99
C ILE A 74 2.45 -4.54 9.16
N VAL A 75 2.55 -4.39 7.84
CA VAL A 75 1.87 -5.25 6.87
C VAL A 75 2.90 -6.20 6.31
N SER A 76 2.70 -7.50 6.48
CA SER A 76 3.59 -8.54 5.94
C SER A 76 2.88 -9.38 4.89
N TRP A 77 3.56 -9.77 3.81
CA TRP A 77 3.02 -10.64 2.77
C TRP A 77 4.12 -11.44 2.07
N PHE A 78 3.73 -12.41 1.23
CA PHE A 78 4.62 -13.05 0.28
C PHE A 78 4.44 -12.43 -1.11
N GLY A 79 5.54 -12.10 -1.76
CA GLY A 79 5.59 -11.71 -3.18
C GLY A 79 6.63 -12.53 -3.95
N GLY A 80 6.72 -12.35 -5.26
CA GLY A 80 7.73 -12.96 -6.12
C GLY A 80 9.01 -12.14 -6.22
N LEU A 81 10.14 -12.77 -6.51
CA LEU A 81 11.43 -12.08 -6.69
C LEU A 81 11.44 -11.02 -7.80
N CYS A 82 10.57 -11.19 -8.80
CA CYS A 82 10.51 -10.36 -10.01
C CYS A 82 9.26 -9.48 -10.04
N ASP A 83 8.62 -9.26 -8.91
CA ASP A 83 7.53 -8.29 -8.83
C ASP A 83 8.08 -6.90 -9.22
N GLU A 84 7.32 -6.18 -10.03
CA GLU A 84 7.77 -4.90 -10.58
C GLU A 84 7.43 -3.72 -9.67
N VAL A 85 6.29 -3.83 -8.97
CA VAL A 85 5.78 -2.83 -8.04
C VAL A 85 4.86 -3.51 -7.03
N ALA A 86 4.81 -3.01 -5.80
CA ALA A 86 3.73 -3.29 -4.87
C ALA A 86 2.89 -2.04 -4.65
N GLU A 87 1.58 -2.16 -4.83
CA GLU A 87 0.63 -1.09 -4.58
C GLU A 87 -0.29 -1.46 -3.42
N LEU A 88 -0.39 -0.57 -2.44
CA LEU A 88 -1.30 -0.71 -1.31
C LEU A 88 -2.33 0.42 -1.35
N PHE A 89 -3.59 0.08 -1.09
CA PHE A 89 -4.69 1.03 -1.04
C PHE A 89 -5.33 0.95 0.33
N LEU A 90 -5.16 2.00 1.15
CA LEU A 90 -5.78 2.11 2.46
C LEU A 90 -7.04 2.98 2.35
N ARG A 91 -8.19 2.39 2.64
CA ARG A 91 -9.50 3.04 2.52
C ARG A 91 -10.31 2.92 3.81
N PRO A 92 -11.07 3.97 4.17
CA PRO A 92 -12.02 3.87 5.28
C PRO A 92 -13.25 3.05 4.86
N SER A 93 -13.82 2.28 5.79
CA SER A 93 -15.14 1.66 5.60
C SER A 93 -15.88 1.52 6.92
N GLU A 94 -16.97 2.27 7.08
CA GLU A 94 -17.85 2.33 8.27
C GLU A 94 -17.11 2.24 9.62
N SER A 95 -16.77 1.04 10.10
CA SER A 95 -16.08 0.76 11.37
C SER A 95 -14.70 0.10 11.24
N THR A 96 -14.18 -0.04 10.02
CA THR A 96 -12.93 -0.76 9.69
C THR A 96 -12.10 0.02 8.66
N LEU A 97 -10.85 -0.39 8.50
CA LEU A 97 -9.99 0.05 7.42
C LEU A 97 -9.74 -1.12 6.46
N PHE A 98 -9.92 -0.88 5.17
CA PHE A 98 -9.55 -1.85 4.15
C PHE A 98 -8.16 -1.51 3.62
N LEU A 99 -7.26 -2.48 3.71
CA LEU A 99 -5.96 -2.43 3.07
C LEU A 99 -5.94 -3.45 1.93
N HIS A 100 -6.01 -2.95 0.70
CA HIS A 100 -5.90 -3.79 -0.49
C HIS A 100 -4.46 -3.80 -0.99
N LEU A 101 -3.91 -4.99 -1.22
CA LEU A 101 -2.57 -5.19 -1.76
C LEU A 101 -2.65 -5.74 -3.19
N GLU A 102 -2.08 -5.00 -4.13
CA GLU A 102 -1.90 -5.42 -5.53
C GLU A 102 -0.40 -5.54 -5.83
N VAL A 103 -0.01 -6.70 -6.36
CA VAL A 103 1.38 -6.96 -6.77
C VAL A 103 1.35 -7.58 -8.16
N PRO A 104 1.52 -6.77 -9.22
CA PRO A 104 1.64 -7.30 -10.57
C PRO A 104 2.85 -8.22 -10.67
N GLN A 105 2.60 -9.50 -10.98
CA GLN A 105 3.67 -10.46 -11.19
C GLN A 105 4.34 -10.24 -12.55
N GLY A 106 5.68 -10.19 -12.55
CA GLY A 106 6.46 -10.16 -13.78
C GLY A 106 6.32 -11.45 -14.59
N THR A 107 6.32 -11.35 -15.92
CA THR A 107 6.29 -12.53 -16.79
C THR A 107 7.58 -13.37 -16.64
N ASN A 108 7.45 -14.70 -16.61
CA ASN A 108 8.58 -15.65 -16.50
C ASN A 108 9.39 -15.59 -15.19
N CYS A 109 8.77 -15.18 -14.07
CA CYS A 109 9.46 -15.23 -12.78
C CYS A 109 9.56 -16.66 -12.23
N PRO A 110 10.71 -17.09 -11.69
CA PRO A 110 10.81 -18.34 -10.96
C PRO A 110 9.82 -18.38 -9.79
N ALA A 111 9.26 -19.55 -9.49
CA ALA A 111 8.37 -19.76 -8.36
C ALA A 111 9.15 -19.74 -7.03
N MET A 112 9.55 -18.54 -6.61
CA MET A 112 10.24 -18.26 -5.35
C MET A 112 9.49 -17.15 -4.62
N ALA A 113 9.03 -17.47 -3.41
CA ALA A 113 8.32 -16.54 -2.56
C ALA A 113 9.31 -15.79 -1.65
N VAL A 114 9.21 -14.47 -1.66
CA VAL A 114 9.97 -13.56 -0.80
C VAL A 114 9.02 -12.98 0.21
N ARG A 115 9.35 -13.12 1.49
CA ARG A 115 8.59 -12.46 2.54
C ARG A 115 8.95 -10.98 2.57
N ARG A 116 7.94 -10.13 2.57
CA ARG A 116 8.05 -8.67 2.55
C ARG A 116 7.27 -8.07 3.69
N ALA A 117 7.72 -6.91 4.14
CA ALA A 117 6.98 -6.15 5.12
C ALA A 117 7.15 -4.65 4.93
N LEU A 118 6.07 -3.92 5.22
CA LEU A 118 6.01 -2.48 5.20
C LEU A 118 5.52 -2.00 6.56
N ARG A 119 6.26 -1.09 7.17
CA ARG A 119 5.81 -0.33 8.34
C ARG A 119 5.02 0.88 7.87
N ILE A 120 3.82 1.06 8.41
CA ILE A 120 2.96 2.21 8.16
C ILE A 120 2.79 2.97 9.47
N ARG A 121 3.26 4.22 9.50
CA ARG A 121 3.06 5.15 10.61
C ARG A 121 1.82 5.98 10.39
N THR A 122 1.09 6.22 11.46
CA THR A 122 -0.20 6.88 11.47
C THR A 122 -0.20 8.04 12.45
N SER A 123 -1.18 8.94 12.34
CA SER A 123 -1.31 10.11 13.21
C SER A 123 -1.88 9.80 14.60
N SER A 124 -2.39 8.59 14.80
CA SER A 124 -2.94 8.08 16.07
C SER A 124 -3.01 6.56 16.05
N PRO A 125 -3.00 5.87 17.19
CA PRO A 125 -3.01 4.40 17.22
C PRO A 125 -4.21 3.81 16.49
N ILE A 126 -3.96 2.79 15.67
CA ILE A 126 -5.00 2.03 14.97
C ILE A 126 -4.96 0.59 15.48
N PRO A 127 -6.05 0.08 16.08
CA PRO A 127 -6.11 -1.32 16.48
C PRO A 127 -5.95 -2.23 15.25
N GLU A 128 -5.03 -3.20 15.31
CA GLU A 128 -4.76 -4.12 14.19
C GLU A 128 -6.02 -4.89 13.76
N GLU A 129 -6.89 -5.23 14.71
CA GLU A 129 -8.15 -5.94 14.47
C GLU A 129 -9.19 -5.11 13.70
N SER A 130 -8.96 -3.80 13.57
CA SER A 130 -9.80 -2.90 12.76
C SER A 130 -9.37 -2.85 11.29
N ILE A 131 -8.22 -3.46 10.94
CA ILE A 131 -7.66 -3.44 9.59
C ILE A 131 -7.93 -4.79 8.91
N VAL A 132 -8.66 -4.76 7.80
CA VAL A 132 -8.92 -5.93 6.96
C VAL A 132 -7.99 -5.87 5.74
N VAL A 133 -7.09 -6.84 5.64
CA VAL A 133 -6.20 -6.98 4.49
C VAL A 133 -6.84 -7.87 3.43
N THR A 134 -6.75 -7.46 2.16
CA THR A 134 -7.20 -8.24 1.01
C THR A 134 -6.15 -8.20 -0.10
N GLY A 135 -6.18 -9.19 -0.99
CA GLY A 135 -5.20 -9.32 -2.06
C GLY A 135 -3.98 -10.14 -1.64
N GLY A 136 -2.90 -10.03 -2.40
CA GLY A 136 -1.70 -10.85 -2.24
C GLY A 136 -0.82 -10.83 -3.50
N GLY A 137 0.44 -11.23 -3.31
CA GLY A 137 1.39 -11.48 -4.40
C GLY A 137 1.44 -12.94 -4.81
#